data_AF-A0A5A7YYR2-F1
#
_entry.id   AF-A0A5A7YYR2-F1
#
_cell.length_a   1.000
_cell.length_b   1.000
_cell.length_c   1.000
_cell.angle_alpha   90.00
_cell.angle_beta   90.00
_cell.angle_gamma   90.00
#
_symmetry.space_group_name_H-M   'P 1'
#
loop_
_entity.id
_entity.type
_entity.pdbx_description
1 polymer ?
#
loop_
_entity_poly.entity_id
_entity_poly.type
_entity_poly.pdbx_seq_one_letter_code
_entity_poly.pdbx_strand_id
1 'polypeptide(L)'
;MAESLMICAATLVEVCWHADLIERQREPAGMAIAQRFLADTVLDTAVSVGHRLVNFVVRVARTDPAVRDALGGIGRFRKLGPSYEPFVTNDADAWLSISESTLAALRSSLPAIHRPAVDRLEGLRKSPEWSAVIDIRGENAHRWRKEHEMVRGVDAQSGFAQNLYDYAGRPNGFTMSSGARRHVAGDGLTARTSDAARQAIPVIARALDATVSETVQNLPTLTSGRLKLEIDPQGGSRTIRRLV
;
A
#
# COMPACT_ATOMS: atom_id res chain seq x y z
N MET A 1 -10.43 -2.19 -3.06
CA MET A 1 -9.61 -2.92 -2.06
C MET A 1 -9.36 -4.35 -2.52
N ALA A 2 -10.40 -5.15 -2.78
CA ALA A 2 -10.24 -6.52 -3.32
C ALA A 2 -9.44 -6.55 -4.63
N GLU A 3 -9.78 -5.70 -5.59
CA GLU A 3 -9.02 -5.57 -6.85
C GLU A 3 -7.53 -5.27 -6.61
N SER A 4 -7.21 -4.35 -5.71
CA SER A 4 -5.80 -4.04 -5.38
C SER A 4 -5.09 -5.20 -4.69
N LEU A 5 -5.80 -5.99 -3.88
CA LEU A 5 -5.26 -7.21 -3.30
C LEU A 5 -5.01 -8.29 -4.37
N MET A 6 -5.91 -8.41 -5.36
CA MET A 6 -5.74 -9.30 -6.51
C MET A 6 -4.55 -8.89 -7.37
N ILE A 7 -4.42 -7.60 -7.70
CA ILE A 7 -3.27 -7.05 -8.43
C ILE A 7 -1.99 -7.34 -7.65
N CYS A 8 -1.98 -7.05 -6.34
CA CYS A 8 -0.84 -7.34 -5.47
C CYS A 8 -0.44 -8.83 -5.50
N ALA A 9 -1.41 -9.74 -5.41
CA ALA A 9 -1.15 -11.17 -5.50
C ALA A 9 -0.66 -11.62 -6.89
N ALA A 10 -1.27 -11.11 -7.97
CA ALA A 10 -0.87 -11.43 -9.35
C ALA A 10 0.55 -10.94 -9.64
N THR A 11 0.86 -9.68 -9.28
CA THR A 11 2.21 -9.12 -9.42
C THR A 11 3.22 -9.88 -8.59
N LEU A 12 2.87 -10.37 -7.39
CA LEU A 12 3.77 -11.24 -6.62
C LEU A 12 4.07 -12.56 -7.34
N VAL A 13 3.08 -13.16 -8.02
CA VAL A 13 3.31 -14.35 -8.84
C VAL A 13 4.28 -14.06 -9.98
N GLU A 14 4.12 -12.93 -10.68
CA GLU A 14 5.04 -12.49 -11.73
C GLU A 14 6.46 -12.29 -11.19
N VAL A 15 6.61 -11.65 -10.04
CA VAL A 15 7.91 -11.46 -9.37
C VAL A 15 8.59 -12.80 -9.06
N CYS A 16 7.84 -13.77 -8.55
CA CYS A 16 8.36 -15.11 -8.24
C CYS A 16 8.71 -15.88 -9.51
N TRP A 17 7.94 -15.70 -10.59
CA TRP A 17 8.18 -16.35 -11.87
C TRP A 17 9.45 -15.81 -12.53
N HIS A 18 9.63 -14.49 -12.57
CA HIS A 18 10.87 -13.87 -13.05
C HIS A 18 12.09 -14.33 -12.24
N ALA A 19 11.94 -14.52 -10.91
CA ALA A 19 13.02 -15.07 -10.07
C ALA A 19 13.52 -16.43 -10.57
N ASP A 20 12.58 -17.35 -10.79
CA ASP A 20 12.87 -18.71 -11.25
C ASP A 20 13.45 -18.71 -12.67
N LEU A 21 12.95 -17.85 -13.56
CA LEU A 21 13.50 -17.74 -14.92
C LEU A 21 14.93 -17.19 -14.94
N ILE A 22 15.25 -16.21 -14.09
CA ILE A 22 16.61 -15.68 -13.93
C ILE A 22 17.54 -16.75 -13.37
N GLU A 23 17.13 -17.47 -12.32
CA GLU A 23 17.92 -18.54 -11.71
C GLU A 23 18.25 -19.67 -12.71
N ARG A 24 17.28 -20.01 -13.57
CA ARG A 24 17.43 -21.00 -14.64
C ARG A 24 18.13 -20.46 -15.89
N GLN A 25 18.66 -19.24 -15.86
CA GLN A 25 19.32 -18.57 -16.99
C GLN A 25 18.44 -18.45 -18.25
N ARG A 26 17.11 -18.42 -18.06
CA ARG A 26 16.12 -18.25 -19.13
C ARG A 26 15.74 -16.79 -19.36
N GLU A 27 16.09 -15.92 -18.42
CA GLU A 27 16.04 -14.46 -18.54
C GLU A 27 17.41 -13.85 -18.21
N PRO A 28 17.78 -12.72 -18.85
CA PRO A 28 19.04 -12.07 -18.57
C PRO A 28 19.02 -11.43 -17.18
N ALA A 29 20.18 -11.39 -16.51
CA ALA A 29 20.32 -10.79 -15.19
C ALA A 29 19.85 -9.32 -15.11
N GLY A 30 19.86 -8.59 -16.25
CA GLY A 30 19.32 -7.23 -16.34
C GLY A 30 17.81 -7.12 -16.06
N MET A 31 17.05 -8.23 -16.16
CA MET A 31 15.63 -8.28 -15.77
C MET A 31 15.41 -8.22 -14.25
N ALA A 32 16.46 -8.38 -13.44
CA ALA A 32 16.37 -8.28 -11.98
C ALA A 32 15.87 -6.90 -11.51
N ILE A 33 16.10 -5.83 -12.29
CA ILE A 33 15.60 -4.48 -11.98
C ILE A 33 14.08 -4.40 -12.19
N ALA A 34 13.57 -4.95 -13.29
CA ALA A 34 12.14 -5.02 -13.54
C ALA A 34 11.44 -5.86 -12.46
N GLN A 35 12.03 -7.00 -12.10
CA GLN A 35 11.57 -7.84 -11.00
C GLN A 35 11.54 -7.08 -9.67
N ARG A 36 12.58 -6.29 -9.35
CA ARG A 36 12.64 -5.47 -8.14
C ARG A 36 11.55 -4.39 -8.12
N PHE A 37 11.33 -3.71 -9.24
CA PHE A 37 10.25 -2.73 -9.37
C PHE A 37 8.87 -3.35 -9.12
N LEU A 38 8.62 -4.54 -9.66
CA LEU A 38 7.37 -5.27 -9.42
C LEU A 38 7.26 -5.67 -7.94
N ALA A 39 8.33 -6.13 -7.32
CA ALA A 39 8.34 -6.48 -5.89
C ALA A 39 8.03 -5.28 -4.99
N ASP A 40 8.59 -4.11 -5.30
CA ASP A 40 8.33 -2.88 -4.57
C ASP A 40 6.86 -2.42 -4.74
N THR A 41 6.32 -2.56 -5.96
CA THR A 41 4.91 -2.23 -6.29
C THR A 41 3.93 -3.11 -5.51
N VAL A 42 4.26 -4.40 -5.31
CA VAL A 42 3.48 -5.32 -4.46
C VAL A 42 3.39 -4.78 -3.03
N LEU A 43 4.52 -4.38 -2.44
CA LEU A 43 4.53 -3.84 -1.07
C LEU A 43 3.76 -2.53 -0.94
N ASP A 44 3.96 -1.59 -1.86
CA ASP A 44 3.23 -0.31 -1.85
C ASP A 44 1.72 -0.54 -1.96
N THR A 45 1.31 -1.49 -2.81
CA THR A 45 -0.09 -1.87 -2.96
C THR A 45 -0.63 -2.51 -1.69
N ALA A 46 0.11 -3.44 -1.08
CA ALA A 46 -0.27 -4.10 0.18
C ALA A 46 -0.44 -3.08 1.33
N VAL A 47 0.52 -2.16 1.50
CA VAL A 47 0.44 -1.06 2.49
C VAL A 47 -0.76 -0.16 2.20
N SER A 48 -0.99 0.18 0.93
CA SER A 48 -2.15 0.98 0.54
C SER A 48 -3.47 0.29 0.93
N VAL A 49 -3.59 -1.03 0.77
CA VAL A 49 -4.79 -1.78 1.20
C VAL A 49 -5.03 -1.64 2.71
N GLY A 50 -3.98 -1.77 3.54
CA GLY A 50 -4.12 -1.59 4.98
C GLY A 50 -4.56 -0.18 5.38
N HIS A 51 -4.03 0.86 4.73
CA HIS A 51 -4.50 2.23 4.93
C HIS A 51 -5.93 2.44 4.44
N ARG A 52 -6.32 1.85 3.29
CA ARG A 52 -7.71 1.91 2.82
C ARG A 52 -8.69 1.26 3.79
N LEU A 53 -8.26 0.25 4.55
CA LEU A 53 -9.10 -0.43 5.52
C LEU A 53 -9.49 0.48 6.71
N VAL A 54 -8.55 1.24 7.27
CA VAL A 54 -8.88 2.23 8.32
C VAL A 54 -9.79 3.33 7.77
N ASN A 55 -9.56 3.77 6.52
CA ASN A 55 -10.43 4.75 5.87
C ASN A 55 -11.83 4.19 5.65
N PHE A 56 -11.98 2.92 5.28
CA PHE A 56 -13.27 2.27 5.14
C PHE A 56 -14.05 2.29 6.46
N VAL A 57 -13.44 1.87 7.57
CA VAL A 57 -14.08 1.88 8.90
C VAL A 57 -14.54 3.29 9.28
N VAL A 58 -13.68 4.29 9.08
CA VAL A 58 -14.01 5.68 9.41
C VAL A 58 -15.08 6.27 8.50
N ARG A 59 -15.07 5.93 7.21
CA ARG A 59 -16.10 6.37 6.26
C ARG A 59 -17.46 5.79 6.62
N VAL A 60 -17.52 4.53 7.01
CA VAL A 60 -18.75 3.91 7.53
C VAL A 60 -19.20 4.63 8.79
N ALA A 61 -18.30 4.90 9.75
CA ALA A 61 -18.64 5.62 10.96
C ALA A 61 -19.18 7.04 10.68
N ARG A 62 -18.59 7.74 9.70
CA ARG A 62 -19.02 9.09 9.26
C ARG A 62 -20.34 9.12 8.51
N THR A 63 -21.01 7.98 8.28
CA THR A 63 -22.40 7.96 7.78
C THR A 63 -23.39 8.46 8.84
N ASP A 64 -23.04 8.38 10.13
CA ASP A 64 -23.75 9.04 11.21
C ASP A 64 -23.23 10.50 11.35
N PRO A 65 -24.10 11.52 11.17
CA PRO A 65 -23.72 12.91 11.36
C PRO A 65 -23.12 13.22 12.74
N ALA A 66 -23.62 12.58 13.81
CA ALA A 66 -23.12 12.82 15.16
C ALA A 66 -21.67 12.34 15.32
N VAL A 67 -21.36 11.17 14.75
CA VAL A 67 -19.99 10.62 14.73
C VAL A 67 -19.09 11.46 13.83
N ARG A 68 -19.59 11.92 12.68
CA ARG A 68 -18.84 12.82 11.79
C ARG A 68 -18.43 14.12 12.49
N ASP A 69 -19.36 14.74 13.21
CA ASP A 69 -19.11 16.00 13.92
C ASP A 69 -18.16 15.80 15.10
N ALA A 70 -18.32 14.71 15.86
CA ALA A 70 -17.42 14.33 16.94
C ALA A 70 -15.99 14.10 16.44
N LEU A 71 -15.83 13.40 15.31
CA LEU A 71 -14.52 13.21 14.68
C LEU A 71 -13.91 14.55 14.24
N GLY A 72 -14.70 15.46 13.66
CA GLY A 72 -14.22 16.78 13.23
C GLY A 72 -13.72 17.69 14.36
N GLY A 73 -14.05 17.37 15.62
CA GLY A 73 -13.53 18.06 16.80
C GLY A 73 -12.13 17.58 17.25
N ILE A 74 -11.60 16.52 16.65
CA ILE A 74 -10.30 15.93 17.01
C ILE A 74 -9.26 16.51 16.09
N GLY A 75 -8.23 17.18 16.63
CA GLY A 75 -7.25 17.94 15.82
C GLY A 75 -6.56 17.16 14.69
N ARG A 76 -6.46 15.82 14.79
CA ARG A 76 -5.92 14.96 13.71
C ARG A 76 -6.93 14.54 12.66
N PHE A 77 -8.22 14.64 12.94
CA PHE A 77 -9.31 14.35 12.03
C PHE A 77 -9.91 15.69 11.65
N ARG A 78 -9.36 16.32 10.60
CA ARG A 78 -9.81 17.65 10.17
C ARG A 78 -11.33 17.67 10.05
N LYS A 79 -11.93 18.81 10.42
CA LYS A 79 -13.34 19.05 10.18
C LYS A 79 -13.58 19.05 8.67
N LEU A 80 -14.35 18.08 8.21
CA LEU A 80 -14.66 17.93 6.80
C LEU A 80 -15.82 18.85 6.44
N GLY A 81 -15.73 19.48 5.27
CA GLY A 81 -16.70 20.48 4.82
C GLY A 81 -18.10 19.91 4.59
N PRO A 82 -19.11 20.79 4.39
CA PRO A 82 -20.49 20.37 4.13
C PRO A 82 -20.67 19.54 2.86
N SER A 83 -19.72 19.60 1.93
CA SER A 83 -19.66 18.79 0.70
C SER A 83 -19.06 17.39 0.87
N TYR A 84 -18.66 17.01 2.10
CA TYR A 84 -18.05 15.70 2.34
C TYR A 84 -19.08 14.56 2.24
N GLU A 85 -18.81 13.64 1.33
CA GLU A 85 -19.53 12.37 1.18
C GLU A 85 -18.60 11.18 1.46
N PRO A 86 -18.88 10.32 2.46
CA PRO A 86 -17.95 9.29 2.93
C PRO A 86 -17.35 8.37 1.85
N PHE A 87 -18.07 8.08 0.77
CA PHE A 87 -17.61 7.14 -0.28
C PHE A 87 -17.32 7.79 -1.63
N VAL A 88 -17.60 9.09 -1.79
CA VAL A 88 -17.46 9.83 -3.06
C VAL A 88 -16.37 10.92 -2.98
N THR A 89 -15.90 11.21 -1.77
CA THR A 89 -14.90 12.26 -1.53
C THR A 89 -13.49 11.89 -2.03
N ASN A 90 -12.87 12.83 -2.76
CA ASN A 90 -11.44 12.85 -3.09
C ASN A 90 -10.65 13.79 -2.17
N ASP A 91 -11.21 14.19 -1.04
CA ASP A 91 -10.54 15.06 -0.09
C ASP A 91 -9.32 14.36 0.51
N ALA A 92 -8.14 14.87 0.21
CA ALA A 92 -6.87 14.35 0.72
C ALA A 92 -6.79 14.44 2.24
N ASP A 93 -7.42 15.45 2.85
CA ASP A 93 -7.46 15.63 4.30
C ASP A 93 -8.38 14.61 4.99
N ALA A 94 -9.25 13.94 4.25
CA ALA A 94 -10.07 12.84 4.77
C ALA A 94 -9.29 11.52 4.89
N TRP A 95 -8.07 11.45 4.33
CA TRP A 95 -7.24 10.24 4.32
C TRP A 95 -6.54 10.02 5.67
N LEU A 96 -6.72 8.84 6.23
CA LEU A 96 -6.06 8.41 7.46
C LEU A 96 -5.05 7.30 7.18
N SER A 97 -3.92 7.36 7.88
CA SER A 97 -2.95 6.25 7.92
C SER A 97 -3.22 5.35 9.12
N ILE A 98 -2.94 4.05 8.98
CA ILE A 98 -2.97 3.11 10.08
C ILE A 98 -1.75 3.38 10.98
N SER A 99 -1.99 4.07 12.09
CA SER A 99 -0.97 4.43 13.07
C SER A 99 -1.54 4.24 14.46
N GLU A 100 -0.68 4.04 15.45
CA GLU A 100 -1.11 3.94 16.85
C GLU A 100 -1.95 5.14 17.25
N SER A 101 -1.51 6.34 16.88
CA SER A 101 -2.22 7.57 17.18
C SER A 101 -3.60 7.62 16.52
N THR A 102 -3.72 7.23 15.26
CA THR A 102 -5.02 7.14 14.55
C THR A 102 -5.94 6.18 15.28
N LEU A 103 -5.47 4.97 15.57
CA LEU A 103 -6.29 3.91 16.15
C LEU A 103 -6.69 4.20 17.60
N ALA A 104 -5.81 4.83 18.38
CA ALA A 104 -6.14 5.31 19.72
C ALA A 104 -7.28 6.34 19.70
N ALA A 105 -7.22 7.32 18.78
CA ALA A 105 -8.27 8.32 18.62
C ALA A 105 -9.59 7.71 18.10
N LEU A 106 -9.51 6.74 17.19
CA LEU A 106 -10.72 6.03 16.75
C LEU A 106 -11.34 5.21 17.88
N ARG A 107 -10.53 4.53 18.69
CA ARG A 107 -11.02 3.73 19.82
C ARG A 107 -11.71 4.59 20.87
N SER A 108 -11.23 5.81 21.12
CA SER A 108 -11.84 6.74 22.08
C SER A 108 -13.12 7.40 21.58
N SER A 109 -13.27 7.56 20.27
CA SER A 109 -14.27 8.47 19.70
C SER A 109 -15.34 7.79 18.87
N LEU A 110 -15.11 6.55 18.41
CA LEU A 110 -16.12 5.78 17.73
C LEU A 110 -17.05 5.04 18.70
N PRO A 111 -18.34 4.89 18.34
CA PRO A 111 -19.27 4.02 19.06
C PRO A 111 -18.75 2.59 19.27
N ALA A 112 -19.20 1.93 20.34
CA ALA A 112 -18.73 0.61 20.74
C ALA A 112 -18.84 -0.46 19.64
N ILE A 113 -19.84 -0.34 18.76
CA ILE A 113 -20.05 -1.22 17.61
C ILE A 113 -18.89 -1.23 16.61
N HIS A 114 -18.06 -0.18 16.57
CA HIS A 114 -16.84 -0.15 15.75
C HIS A 114 -15.60 -0.73 16.43
N ARG A 115 -15.65 -1.02 17.74
CA ARG A 115 -14.48 -1.48 18.50
C ARG A 115 -13.83 -2.73 17.89
N PRO A 116 -14.58 -3.79 17.50
CA PRO A 116 -13.93 -4.98 16.96
C PRO A 116 -13.16 -4.69 15.66
N ALA A 117 -13.68 -3.82 14.79
CA ALA A 117 -12.95 -3.38 13.60
C ALA A 117 -11.68 -2.58 13.93
N VAL A 118 -11.74 -1.67 14.92
CA VAL A 118 -10.56 -0.91 15.38
C VAL A 118 -9.53 -1.83 16.04
N ASP A 119 -9.97 -2.83 16.80
CA ASP A 119 -9.09 -3.81 17.44
C ASP A 119 -8.39 -4.72 16.42
N ARG A 120 -9.08 -5.11 15.33
CA ARG A 120 -8.46 -5.82 14.20
C ARG A 120 -7.42 -4.97 13.49
N LEU A 121 -7.70 -3.68 13.25
CA LEU A 121 -6.73 -2.76 12.67
C LEU A 121 -5.50 -2.60 13.57
N GLU A 122 -5.70 -2.55 14.89
CA GLU A 122 -4.59 -2.52 15.84
C GLU A 122 -3.80 -3.84 15.84
N GLY A 123 -4.49 -4.98 15.72
CA GLY A 123 -3.86 -6.28 15.53
C GLY A 123 -3.03 -6.35 14.25
N LEU A 124 -3.56 -5.85 13.13
CA LEU A 124 -2.82 -5.74 11.86
C LEU A 124 -1.60 -4.84 12.04
N ARG A 125 -1.76 -3.65 12.63
CA ARG A 125 -0.64 -2.70 12.85
C ARG A 125 0.49 -3.32 13.67
N LYS A 126 0.14 -4.11 14.70
CA LYS A 126 1.10 -4.80 15.58
C LYS A 126 1.67 -6.08 15.00
N SER A 127 1.14 -6.55 13.88
CA SER A 127 1.65 -7.78 13.26
C SER A 127 3.08 -7.57 12.76
N PRO A 128 3.97 -8.57 12.94
CA PRO A 128 5.33 -8.48 12.43
C PRO A 128 5.34 -8.35 10.90
N GLU A 129 4.38 -8.96 10.21
CA GLU A 129 4.27 -8.91 8.76
C GLU A 129 3.94 -7.48 8.27
N TRP A 130 3.01 -6.78 8.94
CA TRP A 130 2.72 -5.38 8.63
C TRP A 130 3.94 -4.48 8.89
N SER A 131 4.63 -4.70 10.00
CA SER A 131 5.82 -3.91 10.36
C SER A 131 6.92 -4.10 9.31
N ALA A 132 7.18 -5.33 8.88
CA ALA A 132 8.18 -5.65 7.86
C ALA A 132 7.91 -4.92 6.54
N VAL A 133 6.65 -4.88 6.07
CA VAL A 133 6.33 -4.19 4.81
C VAL A 133 6.42 -2.67 4.92
N ILE A 134 6.10 -2.10 6.08
CA ILE A 134 6.27 -0.66 6.34
C ILE A 134 7.76 -0.29 6.38
N ASP A 135 8.58 -1.10 7.03
CA ASP A 135 10.02 -0.87 7.13
C ASP A 135 10.69 -0.94 5.76
N ILE A 136 10.39 -1.98 4.97
CA ILE A 136 10.94 -2.12 3.61
C ILE A 136 10.45 -0.97 2.72
N ARG A 137 9.17 -0.59 2.79
CA ARG A 137 8.66 0.56 2.05
C ARG A 137 9.38 1.85 2.42
N GLY A 138 9.59 2.10 3.71
CA GLY A 138 10.34 3.26 4.19
C GLY A 138 11.78 3.27 3.67
N GLU A 139 12.46 2.12 3.78
CA GLU A 139 13.81 1.93 3.26
C GLU A 139 13.88 2.19 1.74
N ASN A 140 12.95 1.62 0.97
CA ASN A 140 12.85 1.79 -0.47
C ASN A 140 12.60 3.25 -0.86
N ALA A 141 11.67 3.94 -0.19
CA ALA A 141 11.41 5.36 -0.45
C ALA A 141 12.67 6.22 -0.27
N HIS A 142 13.53 5.90 0.71
CA HIS A 142 14.81 6.59 0.91
C HIS A 142 15.89 6.18 -0.10
N ARG A 143 15.86 4.93 -0.59
CA ARG A 143 16.77 4.43 -1.64
C ARG A 143 16.44 5.05 -3.00
N TRP A 144 15.18 5.06 -3.43
CA TRP A 144 14.75 5.67 -4.69
C TRP A 144 15.04 7.16 -4.78
N ARG A 145 15.04 7.89 -3.66
CA ARG A 145 15.52 9.29 -3.63
C ARG A 145 16.99 9.44 -3.98
N LYS A 146 17.83 8.46 -3.64
CA LYS A 146 19.26 8.43 -3.99
C LYS A 146 19.51 7.91 -5.40
N GLU A 147 18.58 7.13 -5.95
CA GLU A 147 18.67 6.48 -7.28
C GLU A 147 17.84 7.19 -8.36
N HIS A 148 17.17 8.31 -8.03
CA HIS A 148 16.39 9.14 -8.96
C HIS A 148 17.20 9.46 -10.22
N GLU A 149 16.57 9.53 -11.39
CA GLU A 149 17.10 9.75 -12.76
C GLU A 149 18.12 10.90 -12.96
N MET A 150 18.30 11.77 -11.97
CA MET A 150 19.43 12.72 -11.90
C MET A 150 20.73 12.10 -11.37
N VAL A 151 20.69 10.84 -10.91
CA VAL A 151 21.79 10.07 -10.32
C VAL A 151 22.10 8.87 -11.23
N ARG A 152 22.89 9.16 -12.27
CA ARG A 152 23.44 8.19 -13.24
C ARG A 152 24.12 7.00 -12.56
N GLY A 153 24.06 5.81 -13.19
CA GLY A 153 24.77 4.58 -12.82
C GLY A 153 23.82 3.57 -12.17
N VAL A 154 23.24 2.66 -12.96
CA VAL A 154 22.14 1.77 -12.54
C VAL A 154 22.62 0.50 -11.83
N ASP A 155 23.90 0.19 -11.87
CA ASP A 155 24.50 -0.89 -11.08
C ASP A 155 26.04 -0.74 -11.00
N ALA A 156 26.70 -1.56 -10.17
CA ALA A 156 28.15 -1.56 -10.01
C ALA A 156 28.94 -2.00 -11.28
N GLN A 157 28.28 -2.62 -12.24
CA GLN A 157 28.80 -3.05 -13.55
C GLN A 157 28.52 -2.04 -14.68
N SER A 158 27.57 -1.12 -14.50
CA SER A 158 27.09 -0.18 -15.53
C SER A 158 28.01 1.02 -15.73
N GLY A 159 28.92 1.27 -14.77
CA GLY A 159 29.96 2.29 -14.83
C GLY A 159 29.45 3.74 -15.03
N PHE A 160 30.33 4.70 -14.79
CA PHE A 160 30.21 6.04 -15.31
C PHE A 160 30.82 6.04 -16.71
N ALA A 161 30.00 6.02 -17.74
CA ALA A 161 30.47 6.22 -19.11
C ALA A 161 30.64 7.72 -19.37
N GLN A 162 31.87 8.15 -19.64
CA GLN A 162 32.16 9.47 -20.17
C GLN A 162 32.84 9.33 -21.52
N ASN A 163 32.39 10.11 -22.50
CA ASN A 163 33.09 10.21 -23.78
C ASN A 163 34.46 10.84 -23.53
N LEU A 164 35.49 10.21 -24.07
CA LEU A 164 36.80 10.81 -24.26
C LEU A 164 36.76 11.59 -25.57
N TYR A 165 37.29 12.80 -25.54
CA TYR A 165 37.35 13.68 -26.69
C TYR A 165 38.81 13.89 -27.10
N ASP A 166 39.08 13.91 -28.40
CA ASP A 166 40.37 14.31 -28.93
C ASP A 166 40.60 15.83 -28.80
N TYR A 167 41.79 16.30 -29.18
CA TYR A 167 42.14 17.73 -29.15
C TYR A 167 41.29 18.60 -30.11
N ALA A 168 40.54 17.99 -31.03
CA ALA A 168 39.60 18.67 -31.92
C ALA A 168 38.14 18.62 -31.39
N GLY A 169 37.93 18.10 -30.18
CA GLY A 169 36.61 17.99 -29.55
C GLY A 169 35.74 16.87 -30.13
N ARG A 170 36.33 15.91 -30.86
CA ARG A 170 35.59 14.76 -31.40
C ARG A 170 35.68 13.57 -30.45
N PRO A 171 34.58 12.83 -30.22
CA PRO A 171 34.62 11.66 -29.36
C PRO A 171 35.52 10.58 -29.99
N ASN A 172 36.55 10.14 -29.26
CA ASN A 172 37.54 9.16 -29.71
C ASN A 172 37.62 7.90 -28.81
N GLY A 173 36.76 7.83 -27.80
CA GLY A 173 36.64 6.68 -26.92
C GLY A 173 35.66 6.95 -25.79
N PHE A 174 35.58 6.03 -24.84
CA PHE A 174 34.87 6.22 -23.59
C PHE A 174 35.69 5.67 -22.44
N THR A 175 35.61 6.33 -21.28
CA THR A 175 36.11 5.78 -20.02
C THR A 175 34.93 5.26 -19.21
N MET A 176 35.10 4.09 -18.60
CA MET A 176 34.17 3.53 -17.63
C MET A 176 34.87 3.47 -16.28
N SER A 177 34.33 4.17 -15.28
CA SER A 177 34.73 3.97 -13.88
C SER A 177 33.55 3.42 -13.08
N SER A 178 33.79 2.55 -12.09
CA SER A 178 32.75 2.15 -11.14
C SER A 178 33.23 2.48 -9.72
N GLY A 179 32.37 3.15 -8.95
CA GLY A 179 32.57 3.30 -7.52
C GLY A 179 31.85 2.17 -6.79
N ALA A 180 32.43 1.66 -5.69
CA ALA A 180 31.74 0.73 -4.82
C ALA A 180 30.43 1.36 -4.33
N ARG A 181 29.29 0.88 -4.82
CA ARG A 181 27.97 1.28 -4.32
C ARG A 181 27.53 0.31 -3.25
N ARG A 182 26.91 0.87 -2.20
CA ARG A 182 26.33 0.12 -1.08
C ARG A 182 25.16 -0.81 -1.50
N HIS A 183 24.57 -0.56 -2.67
CA HIS A 183 23.38 -1.24 -3.17
C HIS A 183 23.61 -1.67 -4.62
N VAL A 184 23.31 -2.93 -4.92
CA VAL A 184 23.47 -3.59 -6.23
C VAL A 184 22.24 -4.42 -6.54
N ALA A 185 21.99 -4.75 -7.81
CA ALA A 185 20.86 -5.61 -8.20
C ALA A 185 20.85 -6.99 -7.48
N GLY A 186 22.02 -7.45 -7.01
CA GLY A 186 22.19 -8.67 -6.23
C GLY A 186 22.26 -8.49 -4.71
N ASP A 187 21.80 -7.36 -4.14
CA ASP A 187 21.86 -7.10 -2.69
C ASP A 187 20.82 -7.91 -1.87
N GLY A 188 20.14 -8.86 -2.51
CA GLY A 188 19.11 -9.71 -1.90
C GLY A 188 17.80 -8.99 -1.60
N LEU A 189 17.66 -7.71 -1.99
CA LEU A 189 16.49 -6.91 -1.65
C LEU A 189 15.22 -7.45 -2.32
N THR A 190 15.30 -7.85 -3.60
CA THR A 190 14.15 -8.41 -4.30
C THR A 190 13.59 -9.61 -3.56
N ALA A 191 14.44 -10.57 -3.16
CA ALA A 191 14.02 -11.73 -2.38
C ALA A 191 13.40 -11.33 -1.04
N ARG A 192 14.04 -10.43 -0.29
CA ARG A 192 13.54 -9.92 0.99
C ARG A 192 12.18 -9.23 0.87
N THR A 193 12.00 -8.41 -0.17
CA THR A 193 10.76 -7.71 -0.51
C THR A 193 9.66 -8.70 -0.86
N SER A 194 9.96 -9.69 -1.71
CA SER A 194 9.01 -10.75 -2.11
C SER A 194 8.59 -11.62 -0.93
N ASP A 195 9.53 -11.98 -0.05
CA ASP A 195 9.25 -12.79 1.13
C ASP A 195 8.36 -12.05 2.13
N ALA A 196 8.67 -10.78 2.40
CA ALA A 196 7.82 -9.94 3.25
C ALA A 196 6.41 -9.79 2.66
N ALA A 197 6.30 -9.56 1.35
CA ALA A 197 5.01 -9.49 0.67
C ALA A 197 4.22 -10.82 0.78
N ARG A 198 4.89 -11.96 0.56
CA ARG A 198 4.28 -13.30 0.64
C ARG A 198 3.69 -13.57 2.03
N GLN A 199 4.33 -13.09 3.09
CA GLN A 199 3.86 -13.23 4.46
C GLN A 199 2.75 -12.22 4.80
N ALA A 200 2.87 -10.97 4.34
CA ALA A 200 1.95 -9.89 4.69
C ALA A 200 0.61 -9.96 3.95
N ILE A 201 0.59 -10.35 2.68
CA ILE A 201 -0.64 -10.39 1.86
C ILE A 201 -1.73 -11.23 2.53
N PRO A 202 -1.48 -12.48 3.01
CA PRO A 202 -2.48 -13.27 3.72
C PRO A 202 -3.00 -12.60 5.01
N VAL A 203 -2.12 -11.94 5.76
CA VAL A 203 -2.50 -11.24 7.01
C VAL A 203 -3.42 -10.07 6.70
N ILE A 204 -3.06 -9.25 5.70
CA ILE A 204 -3.86 -8.12 5.23
C ILE A 204 -5.20 -8.60 4.66
N ALA A 205 -5.20 -9.69 3.89
CA ALA A 205 -6.40 -10.30 3.32
C ALA A 205 -7.38 -10.74 4.41
N ARG A 206 -6.91 -11.44 5.46
CA ARG A 206 -7.73 -11.85 6.61
C ARG A 206 -8.29 -10.65 7.36
N ALA A 207 -7.48 -9.62 7.59
CA ALA A 207 -7.93 -8.40 8.26
C ALA A 207 -8.99 -7.66 7.44
N LEU A 208 -8.81 -7.59 6.11
CA LEU A 208 -9.75 -7.01 5.17
C LEU A 208 -11.09 -7.77 5.21
N ASP A 209 -11.05 -9.09 5.01
CA ASP A 209 -12.25 -9.93 4.95
C ASP A 209 -13.06 -9.87 6.26
N ALA A 210 -12.39 -10.04 7.40
CA ALA A 210 -13.05 -9.98 8.70
C ALA A 210 -13.65 -8.59 8.99
N THR A 211 -12.94 -7.52 8.64
CA THR A 211 -13.42 -6.14 8.87
C THR A 211 -14.58 -5.80 7.96
N VAL A 212 -14.51 -6.14 6.67
CA VAL A 212 -15.58 -5.87 5.70
C VAL A 212 -16.82 -6.71 6.05
N SER A 213 -16.65 -8.00 6.30
CA SER A 213 -17.75 -8.91 6.63
C SER A 213 -18.51 -8.46 7.87
N GLU A 214 -17.81 -8.12 8.96
CA GLU A 214 -18.47 -7.60 10.16
C GLU A 214 -19.13 -6.24 9.91
N THR A 215 -18.47 -5.35 9.17
CA THR A 215 -19.03 -4.03 8.89
C THR A 215 -20.31 -4.12 8.08
N VAL A 216 -20.38 -5.05 7.12
CA VAL A 216 -21.59 -5.34 6.34
C VAL A 216 -22.68 -5.94 7.21
N GLN A 217 -22.35 -6.91 8.07
CA GLN A 217 -23.30 -7.52 9.01
C GLN A 217 -23.91 -6.49 9.96
N ASN A 218 -23.09 -5.54 10.43
CA ASN A 218 -23.53 -4.50 11.35
C ASN A 218 -24.08 -3.25 10.65
N LEU A 219 -24.07 -3.18 9.31
CA LEU A 219 -24.46 -1.99 8.56
C LEU A 219 -25.84 -1.44 8.93
N PRO A 220 -26.90 -2.28 9.12
CA PRO A 220 -28.21 -1.77 9.55
C PRO A 220 -28.12 -1.05 10.89
N THR A 221 -27.44 -1.62 11.88
CA THR A 221 -27.28 -1.00 13.20
C THR A 221 -26.41 0.26 13.13
N LEU A 222 -25.30 0.19 12.39
CA LEU A 222 -24.36 1.31 12.18
C LEU A 222 -25.02 2.52 11.54
N THR A 223 -26.04 2.30 10.71
CA THR A 223 -26.71 3.34 9.96
C THR A 223 -28.11 3.65 10.50
N SER A 224 -28.47 3.12 11.68
CA SER A 224 -29.80 3.24 12.28
C SER A 224 -30.92 2.82 11.33
N GLY A 225 -30.69 1.77 10.53
CA GLY A 225 -31.59 1.25 9.52
C GLY A 225 -31.64 2.08 8.24
N ARG A 226 -30.96 3.22 8.16
CA ARG A 226 -31.05 4.15 7.00
C ARG A 226 -30.36 3.63 5.76
N LEU A 227 -29.46 2.66 5.88
CA LEU A 227 -28.77 2.07 4.73
C LEU A 227 -28.85 0.55 4.79
N LYS A 228 -29.16 -0.05 3.64
CA LYS A 228 -29.11 -1.49 3.43
C LYS A 228 -28.22 -1.78 2.23
N LEU A 229 -27.29 -2.71 2.40
CA LEU A 229 -26.54 -3.27 1.29
C LEU A 229 -27.33 -4.45 0.72
N GLU A 230 -27.68 -4.36 -0.55
CA GLU A 230 -28.29 -5.45 -1.31
C GLU A 230 -27.25 -5.97 -2.30
N ILE A 231 -26.85 -7.22 -2.10
CA ILE A 231 -25.97 -7.95 -3.02
C ILE A 231 -26.87 -8.94 -3.73
N ASP A 232 -26.81 -8.98 -5.07
CA ASP A 232 -27.58 -10.00 -5.79
C ASP A 232 -27.09 -11.41 -5.44
N PRO A 233 -27.93 -12.45 -5.62
CA PRO A 233 -27.58 -13.82 -5.28
C PRO A 233 -26.36 -14.38 -6.03
N GLN A 234 -25.97 -13.76 -7.15
CA GLN A 234 -24.84 -14.14 -8.00
C GLN A 234 -23.57 -13.31 -7.68
N GLY A 235 -23.66 -12.34 -6.77
CA GLY A 235 -22.59 -11.41 -6.41
C GLY A 235 -22.26 -10.36 -7.48
N GLY A 236 -23.04 -10.26 -8.56
CA GLY A 236 -22.73 -9.44 -9.75
C GLY A 236 -23.01 -7.95 -9.57
N SER A 237 -23.97 -7.61 -8.72
CA SER A 237 -24.39 -6.25 -8.42
C SER A 237 -24.46 -6.03 -6.91
N ARG A 238 -24.07 -4.81 -6.50
CA ARG A 238 -24.05 -4.36 -5.10
C ARG A 238 -24.70 -2.99 -5.06
N THR A 239 -25.85 -2.90 -4.40
CA THR A 239 -26.64 -1.67 -4.32
C THR A 239 -26.75 -1.25 -2.86
N ILE A 240 -26.30 -0.05 -2.52
CA ILE A 240 -26.59 0.55 -1.21
C ILE A 240 -27.91 1.31 -1.37
N ARG A 241 -28.96 0.84 -0.72
CA ARG A 241 -30.26 1.52 -0.67
C ARG A 241 -30.37 2.33 0.60
N ARG A 242 -30.76 3.59 0.43
CA ARG A 242 -31.21 4.42 1.55
C ARG A 242 -32.65 4.04 1.89
N LEU A 243 -32.87 3.55 3.10
CA LEU A 243 -34.20 3.29 3.62
C LEU A 243 -34.67 4.59 4.29
N VAL A 244 -35.83 5.08 3.84
CA VAL A 244 -36.46 6.32 4.30
C VAL A 244 -36.93 6.17 5.74
#